data_AF-A0A949IEN9-F1
#
_entry.id   AF-A0A949IEN9-F1
#
_cell.length_a   1.000
_cell.length_b   1.000
_cell.length_c   1.000
_cell.angle_alpha   90.00
_cell.angle_beta   90.00
_cell.angle_gamma   90.00
#
_symmetry.space_group_name_H-M   'P 1'
#
loop_
_entity.id
_entity.type
_entity.pdbx_description
1 polymer ?
#
loop_
_entity_poly.entity_id
_entity_poly.type
_entity_poly.pdbx_seq_one_letter_code
_entity_poly.pdbx_strand_id
1 'polypeptide(L)'
;MTFHKLVRLAPLIAAACFSTAALAGGTHAAPHEDNAAVGEPGKDGPATRTVHITMSDAMRFDPPRVAVKQGETIHFVVDNKGKVKHEFVLGTDKELAEHAELMKKFPGMEHNEP
;
A
#
# COMPACT_ATOMS: atom_id res chain seq x y z
N MET A 1 59.23 -35.33 33.23
CA MET A 1 59.56 -36.20 32.08
C MET A 1 58.25 -36.51 31.37
N THR A 2 57.90 -35.68 30.38
CA THR A 2 57.85 -36.04 28.94
C THR A 2 56.64 -36.92 28.61
N PHE A 3 55.61 -36.36 27.96
CA PHE A 3 55.37 -36.52 26.52
C PHE A 3 54.04 -35.89 26.10
N HIS A 4 54.14 -35.15 24.99
CA HIS A 4 53.09 -34.48 24.24
C HIS A 4 52.12 -35.50 23.61
N LYS A 5 50.82 -35.23 23.69
CA LYS A 5 49.87 -35.64 22.65
C LYS A 5 48.91 -34.49 22.32
N LEU A 6 49.18 -33.86 21.19
CA LEU A 6 48.21 -33.07 20.42
C LEU A 6 47.04 -33.96 20.01
N VAL A 7 45.80 -33.53 20.28
CA VAL A 7 44.63 -33.97 19.50
C VAL A 7 43.74 -32.76 19.20
N ARG A 8 44.00 -32.22 18.01
CA ARG A 8 43.12 -31.60 17.00
C ARG A 8 41.82 -30.91 17.46
N LEU A 9 41.87 -29.59 17.28
CA LEU A 9 40.79 -28.63 17.06
C LEU A 9 39.81 -29.10 15.97
N ALA A 10 38.50 -28.99 16.22
CA ALA A 10 37.46 -28.97 15.19
C ALA A 10 36.50 -27.80 15.49
N PRO A 11 36.47 -26.72 14.68
CA PRO A 11 35.49 -25.67 14.87
C PRO A 11 34.18 -26.11 14.20
N LEU A 12 33.14 -26.30 15.01
CA LEU A 12 31.78 -26.45 14.53
C LEU A 12 31.31 -25.08 14.02
N ILE A 13 31.30 -24.89 12.71
CA ILE A 13 30.77 -23.67 12.06
C ILE A 13 29.25 -23.71 12.24
N ALA A 14 28.74 -22.97 13.23
CA ALA A 14 27.33 -22.67 13.35
C ALA A 14 26.97 -21.64 12.27
N ALA A 15 26.34 -22.11 11.19
CA ALA A 15 25.74 -21.24 10.18
C ALA A 15 24.55 -20.51 10.81
N ALA A 16 24.77 -19.28 11.26
CA ALA A 16 23.69 -18.38 11.67
C ALA A 16 22.90 -17.99 10.42
N CYS A 17 21.68 -18.51 10.30
CA CYS A 17 20.71 -18.05 9.31
C CYS A 17 20.40 -16.58 9.58
N PHE A 18 20.97 -15.68 8.80
CA PHE A 18 20.54 -14.29 8.75
C PHE A 18 19.13 -14.26 8.15
N SER A 19 18.11 -14.03 8.98
CA SER A 19 16.79 -13.63 8.49
C SER A 19 16.92 -12.22 7.93
N THR A 20 17.04 -12.11 6.61
CA THR A 20 16.86 -10.85 5.90
C THR A 20 15.44 -10.37 6.17
N ALA A 21 15.30 -9.23 6.86
CA ALA A 21 14.03 -8.53 6.93
C ALA A 21 13.66 -8.12 5.49
N ALA A 22 12.62 -8.73 4.94
CA ALA A 22 12.01 -8.26 3.71
C ALA A 22 11.34 -6.91 4.02
N LEU A 23 12.00 -5.80 3.69
CA LEU A 23 11.32 -4.52 3.58
C LEU A 23 10.44 -4.60 2.32
N ALA A 24 9.16 -4.90 2.50
CA ALA A 24 8.14 -4.60 1.51
C ALA A 24 7.89 -3.09 1.54
N GLY A 25 8.77 -2.32 0.91
CA GLY A 25 8.51 -0.91 0.62
C GLY A 25 7.49 -0.83 -0.52
N GLY A 26 6.20 -0.78 -0.19
CA GLY A 26 5.16 -0.45 -1.17
C GLY A 26 5.28 1.03 -1.53
N THR A 27 5.91 1.35 -2.66
CA THR A 27 5.95 2.71 -3.20
C THR A 27 4.65 2.98 -3.96
N HIS A 28 3.53 3.15 -3.25
CA HIS A 28 2.24 3.54 -3.86
C HIS A 28 2.13 5.06 -4.07
N ALA A 29 3.22 5.70 -4.49
CA ALA A 29 3.17 7.06 -4.98
C ALA A 29 2.87 7.00 -6.48
N ALA A 30 1.64 6.60 -6.83
CA ALA A 30 1.15 6.78 -8.17
C ALA A 30 1.22 8.27 -8.52
N PRO A 31 1.61 8.64 -9.74
CA PRO A 31 1.52 10.03 -10.18
C PRO A 31 0.04 10.41 -10.25
N HIS A 32 -0.46 11.00 -9.17
CA HIS A 32 -1.68 11.78 -9.25
C HIS A 32 -1.38 12.91 -10.23
N GLU A 33 -2.03 12.93 -11.41
CA GLU A 33 -2.12 14.16 -12.19
C GLU A 33 -2.53 15.28 -11.22
N ASP A 34 -1.89 16.45 -11.33
CA ASP A 34 -2.03 17.61 -10.43
C ASP A 34 -3.49 18.11 -10.35
N ASN A 35 -4.35 17.33 -9.71
CA ASN A 35 -5.76 17.56 -9.57
C ASN A 35 -5.96 18.31 -8.26
N ALA A 36 -5.65 19.62 -8.30
CA ALA A 36 -5.84 20.55 -7.20
C ALA A 36 -7.27 20.48 -6.58
N ALA A 37 -8.24 19.92 -7.29
CA ALA A 37 -9.60 19.69 -6.84
C ALA A 37 -9.72 18.67 -5.68
N VAL A 38 -8.83 17.68 -5.57
CA VAL A 38 -8.87 16.65 -4.50
C VAL A 38 -7.79 16.82 -3.44
N GLY A 39 -6.98 17.89 -3.55
CA GLY A 39 -5.90 18.22 -2.63
C GLY A 39 -4.54 17.74 -3.13
N GLU A 40 -3.57 17.65 -2.21
CA GLU A 40 -2.19 17.23 -2.48
C GLU A 40 -1.82 16.06 -1.55
N PRO A 41 -0.88 15.18 -1.96
CA PRO A 41 -0.33 14.18 -1.07
C PRO A 41 0.15 14.78 0.27
N GLY A 42 -0.16 14.11 1.37
CA GLY A 42 0.29 14.51 2.70
C GLY A 42 1.82 14.52 2.78
N LYS A 43 2.39 15.54 3.43
CA LYS A 43 3.82 15.59 3.76
C LYS A 43 4.13 14.66 4.93
N ASP A 44 5.40 14.29 5.07
CA ASP A 44 5.88 13.51 6.22
C ASP A 44 5.46 14.19 7.55
N GLY A 45 4.66 13.49 8.35
CA GLY A 45 4.10 14.02 9.59
C GLY A 45 2.82 13.32 10.01
N PRO A 46 2.29 13.63 11.20
CA PRO A 46 1.03 13.07 11.66
C PRO A 46 -0.13 13.59 10.80
N ALA A 47 -0.98 12.68 10.32
CA ALA A 47 -2.26 13.04 9.72
C ALA A 47 -3.17 13.69 10.78
N THR A 48 -4.07 14.56 10.35
CA THR A 48 -5.11 15.15 11.21
C THR A 48 -6.00 14.05 11.79
N ARG A 49 -6.32 13.03 11.00
CA ARG A 49 -6.99 11.80 11.44
C ARG A 49 -6.84 10.69 10.42
N THR A 50 -7.17 9.48 10.84
CA THR A 50 -7.29 8.30 9.99
C THR A 50 -8.75 8.01 9.65
N VAL A 51 -8.99 7.63 8.40
CA VAL A 51 -10.30 7.16 7.92
C VAL A 51 -10.12 5.75 7.35
N HIS A 52 -10.88 4.80 7.89
CA HIS A 52 -10.92 3.44 7.38
C HIS A 52 -11.98 3.35 6.28
N ILE A 53 -11.60 2.80 5.13
CA ILE A 53 -12.46 2.52 3.99
C ILE A 53 -12.48 1.02 3.77
N THR A 54 -13.65 0.41 3.90
CA THR A 54 -13.86 -1.01 3.59
C THR A 54 -14.43 -1.17 2.19
N MET A 55 -13.86 -2.09 1.42
CA MET A 55 -14.33 -2.50 0.10
C MET A 55 -14.76 -3.96 0.16
N SER A 56 -15.90 -4.27 -0.43
CA SER A 56 -16.42 -5.64 -0.51
C SER A 56 -16.97 -5.94 -1.89
N ASP A 57 -17.21 -7.21 -2.17
CA ASP A 57 -17.79 -7.67 -3.44
C ASP A 57 -19.23 -7.15 -3.69
N ALA A 58 -19.82 -6.44 -2.72
CA ALA A 58 -21.06 -5.67 -2.91
C ALA A 58 -20.84 -4.40 -3.77
N MET A 59 -19.60 -4.11 -4.21
CA MET A 59 -19.24 -2.97 -5.06
C MET A 59 -19.65 -1.62 -4.44
N ARG A 60 -19.45 -1.48 -3.14
CA ARG A 60 -19.72 -0.27 -2.36
C ARG A 60 -18.60 -0.03 -1.36
N PHE A 61 -18.28 1.25 -1.13
CA PHE A 61 -17.41 1.70 -0.05
C PHE A 61 -18.20 1.84 1.25
N ASP A 62 -17.58 1.46 2.36
CA ASP A 62 -18.05 1.74 3.71
C ASP A 62 -16.96 2.49 4.50
N PRO A 63 -17.22 3.73 4.96
CA PRO A 63 -18.45 4.50 4.79
C PRO A 63 -18.65 5.00 3.34
N PRO A 64 -19.91 5.27 2.92
CA PRO A 64 -20.21 5.77 1.58
C PRO A 64 -19.95 7.27 1.40
N ARG A 65 -19.62 7.98 2.49
CA ARG A 65 -19.32 9.41 2.49
C ARG A 65 -18.32 9.75 3.58
N VAL A 66 -17.31 10.54 3.23
CA VAL A 66 -16.34 11.12 4.15
C VAL A 66 -16.42 12.64 4.02
N ALA A 67 -16.83 13.33 5.09
CA ALA A 67 -16.80 14.78 5.14
C ALA A 67 -15.40 15.23 5.60
N VAL A 68 -14.73 16.04 4.78
CA VAL A 68 -13.39 16.60 5.06
C VAL A 68 -13.46 18.13 5.19
N LYS A 69 -12.47 18.72 5.87
CA LYS A 69 -12.32 20.17 5.96
C LYS A 69 -11.07 20.63 5.22
N GLN A 70 -11.08 21.86 4.73
CA GLN A 70 -9.91 22.48 4.12
C GLN A 70 -8.74 22.50 5.12
N GLY A 71 -7.56 22.05 4.65
CA GLY A 71 -6.35 21.97 5.46
C GLY A 71 -6.23 20.69 6.31
N GLU A 72 -7.18 19.75 6.24
CA GLU A 72 -6.99 18.43 6.85
C GLU A 72 -6.04 17.57 5.99
N THR A 73 -5.08 16.93 6.66
CA THR A 73 -4.35 15.80 6.08
C THR A 73 -5.02 14.52 6.56
N ILE A 74 -5.64 13.77 5.66
CA ILE A 74 -6.33 12.51 5.99
C ILE A 74 -5.44 11.33 5.62
N HIS A 75 -5.25 10.41 6.57
CA HIS A 75 -4.65 9.12 6.29
C HIS A 75 -5.76 8.09 6.01
N PHE A 76 -5.89 7.67 4.76
CA PHE A 76 -6.84 6.62 4.39
C PHE A 76 -6.22 5.25 4.61
N VAL A 77 -6.91 4.39 5.37
CA VAL A 77 -6.60 2.96 5.48
C VAL A 77 -7.65 2.21 4.67
N VAL A 78 -7.24 1.59 3.58
CA VAL A 78 -8.15 0.94 2.63
C VAL A 78 -8.05 -0.58 2.80
N ASP A 79 -9.17 -1.20 3.17
CA ASP A 79 -9.28 -2.63 3.44
C ASP A 79 -10.15 -3.31 2.39
N ASN A 80 -9.55 -4.20 1.59
CA ASN A 80 -10.29 -5.11 0.73
C ASN A 80 -10.74 -6.36 1.53
N LYS A 81 -12.05 -6.48 1.76
CA LYS A 81 -12.70 -7.64 2.41
C LYS A 81 -13.39 -8.59 1.41
N GLY A 82 -13.28 -8.30 0.12
CA GLY A 82 -13.82 -9.08 -0.97
C GLY A 82 -12.86 -10.12 -1.52
N LYS A 83 -13.33 -10.91 -2.48
CA LYS A 83 -12.51 -11.84 -3.26
C LYS A 83 -11.99 -11.22 -4.55
N VAL A 84 -12.63 -10.17 -5.05
CA VAL A 84 -12.16 -9.45 -6.24
C VAL A 84 -11.17 -8.36 -5.84
N LYS A 85 -10.22 -8.03 -6.72
CA LYS A 85 -9.35 -6.86 -6.52
C LYS A 85 -10.21 -5.62 -6.71
N HIS A 86 -10.24 -4.76 -5.69
CA HIS A 86 -10.87 -3.46 -5.76
C HIS A 86 -9.81 -2.37 -5.87
N GLU A 87 -10.20 -1.23 -6.44
CA GLU A 87 -9.36 -0.04 -6.57
C GLU A 87 -10.03 1.18 -5.94
N PHE A 88 -9.24 2.01 -5.26
CA PHE A 88 -9.69 3.23 -4.58
C PHE A 88 -9.01 4.43 -5.23
N VAL A 89 -9.80 5.26 -5.93
CA VAL A 89 -9.31 6.43 -6.68
C VAL A 89 -9.94 7.69 -6.10
N LEU A 90 -9.12 8.74 -5.95
CA LEU A 90 -9.56 10.08 -5.61
C LEU A 90 -9.56 10.93 -6.88
N GLY A 91 -10.69 11.56 -7.19
CA GLY A 91 -10.86 12.45 -8.34
C GLY A 91 -12.14 13.25 -8.24
N THR A 92 -12.34 14.18 -9.16
CA THR A 92 -13.61 14.88 -9.34
C THR A 92 -14.69 13.94 -9.89
N ASP A 93 -15.97 14.30 -9.73
CA ASP A 93 -17.08 13.50 -10.28
C ASP A 93 -16.92 13.25 -11.79
N LYS A 94 -16.34 14.21 -12.51
CA LYS A 94 -16.06 14.11 -13.95
C LYS A 94 -14.96 13.08 -14.23
N GLU A 95 -13.81 13.19 -13.56
CA GLU A 95 -12.68 12.25 -13.72
C GLU A 95 -13.10 10.82 -13.39
N LEU A 96 -13.87 10.62 -12.31
CA LEU A 96 -14.33 9.30 -11.90
C LEU A 96 -15.34 8.70 -12.89
N ALA A 97 -16.20 9.52 -13.50
CA ALA A 97 -17.09 9.08 -14.56
C ALA A 97 -16.32 8.66 -15.83
N GLU A 98 -15.31 9.44 -16.23
CA GLU A 98 -14.45 9.13 -17.36
C GLU A 98 -13.64 7.85 -17.12
N HIS A 99 -13.08 7.70 -15.93
CA HIS A 99 -12.39 6.48 -15.50
C HIS A 99 -13.33 5.25 -15.58
N ALA A 100 -14.57 5.36 -15.08
CA ALA A 100 -15.54 4.26 -15.16
C ALA A 100 -15.90 3.88 -16.62
N GLU A 101 -16.03 4.85 -17.51
CA GLU A 101 -16.26 4.58 -18.94
C GLU A 101 -15.05 3.94 -19.61
N LEU A 102 -13.84 4.32 -19.22
CA LEU A 102 -12.60 3.68 -19.69
C LEU A 102 -12.55 2.20 -19.27
N MET A 103 -12.91 1.90 -18.01
CA MET A 103 -12.94 0.53 -17.51
C MET A 103 -13.99 -0.34 -18.21
N LYS A 104 -15.13 0.23 -18.61
CA LYS A 104 -16.12 -0.49 -19.44
C LYS A 104 -15.60 -0.81 -20.85
N LYS A 105 -14.83 0.11 -21.43
CA LYS A 105 -14.28 -0.06 -22.79
C LYS A 105 -13.17 -1.10 -22.84
N PHE A 106 -12.44 -1.28 -21.74
CA PHE A 106 -11.30 -2.19 -21.68
C PHE A 106 -11.34 -3.13 -20.46
N PRO A 107 -12.28 -4.10 -20.42
CA PRO A 107 -12.54 -4.95 -19.26
C PRO A 107 -11.42 -5.95 -18.89
N GLY A 108 -10.35 -6.02 -19.68
CA GLY A 108 -9.19 -6.90 -19.47
C GLY A 108 -7.86 -6.16 -19.36
N MET A 109 -7.87 -4.82 -19.23
CA MET A 109 -6.65 -4.07 -18.92
C MET A 109 -6.17 -4.47 -17.52
N GLU A 110 -4.88 -4.71 -17.35
CA GLU A 110 -4.31 -4.77 -16.01
C GLU A 110 -4.37 -3.37 -15.39
N HIS A 111 -4.95 -3.28 -14.20
CA HIS A 111 -4.88 -2.07 -13.37
C HIS A 111 -3.51 -2.06 -12.69
N ASN A 112 -2.48 -1.80 -13.50
CA ASN A 112 -1.18 -1.36 -13.05
C ASN A 112 -1.06 0.07 -13.56
N GLU A 113 -1.45 1.03 -12.73
CA GLU A 113 -0.97 2.40 -12.91
C GLU A 113 0.57 2.36 -12.83
N PRO A 114 1.30 3.11 -13.68
CA PRO A 114 2.76 3.13 -13.70
C PRO A 114 3.38 3.68 -12.41
#